data_AF-A0A966IPU5-F1
#
_entry.id   AF-A0A966IPU5-F1
#
_cell.length_a   1.000
_cell.length_b   1.000
_cell.length_c   1.000
_cell.angle_alpha   90.00
_cell.angle_beta   90.00
_cell.angle_gamma   90.00
#
_symmetry.space_group_name_H-M   'P 1'
#
loop_
_entity.id
_entity.type
_entity.pdbx_description
1 polymer ?
#
loop_
_entity_poly.entity_id
_entity_poly.type
_entity_poly.pdbx_seq_one_letter_code
_entity_poly.pdbx_strand_id
1 'polypeptide(L)'
;MWTLDFSYTSQFENELRGVLDLPLGDVSREFDWMTLEFSAPDTLDMVHPYLHLCARNPRYKFHHYGPFHGIVTVSGNGNLREDLEHAVDYLEGVITE
;
A
#
# COMPACT_ATOMS: atom_id res chain seq x y z
N MET A 1 8.13 2.50 -1.83
CA MET A 1 7.40 1.24 -1.60
C MET A 1 6.67 0.85 -2.87
N TRP A 2 7.43 0.41 -3.87
CA TRP A 2 6.88 0.02 -5.17
C TRP A 2 7.71 -1.12 -5.74
N THR A 3 9.02 -1.09 -5.50
CA THR A 3 9.95 -2.22 -5.63
C THR A 3 9.60 -3.41 -4.73
N LEU A 4 8.74 -3.22 -3.74
CA LEU A 4 8.25 -4.29 -2.89
C LEU A 4 6.97 -4.91 -3.46
N ASP A 5 6.00 -4.07 -3.84
CA ASP A 5 4.64 -4.52 -4.13
C ASP A 5 4.30 -4.62 -5.62
N PHE A 6 4.98 -3.89 -6.50
CA PHE A 6 4.53 -3.69 -7.89
C PHE A 6 5.62 -3.86 -8.96
N SER A 7 6.88 -4.06 -8.58
CA SER A 7 7.90 -4.44 -9.56
C SER A 7 7.75 -5.91 -9.95
N TYR A 8 8.14 -6.25 -11.19
CA TYR A 8 8.15 -7.64 -11.64
C TYR A 8 9.07 -8.52 -10.79
N THR A 9 10.19 -7.97 -10.32
CA THR A 9 11.05 -8.61 -9.31
C THR A 9 11.11 -7.75 -8.05
N SER A 10 10.73 -8.32 -6.91
CA SER A 10 10.67 -7.59 -5.64
C SER A 10 12.06 -7.30 -5.07
N GLN A 11 12.16 -6.33 -4.16
CA GLN A 11 13.39 -6.04 -3.44
C GLN A 11 13.92 -7.24 -2.65
N PHE A 12 13.06 -8.07 -2.07
CA PHE A 12 13.46 -9.26 -1.30
C PHE A 12 14.03 -10.34 -2.21
N GLU A 13 13.44 -10.52 -3.40
CA GLU A 13 13.98 -11.46 -4.37
C GLU A 13 15.33 -10.97 -4.92
N ASN A 14 15.45 -9.68 -5.22
CA ASN A 14 16.71 -9.11 -5.67
C ASN A 14 17.79 -9.09 -4.59
N GLU A 15 17.42 -8.93 -3.31
CA GLU A 15 18.33 -9.13 -2.17
C GLU A 15 18.85 -10.57 -2.14
N LEU A 16 17.95 -11.55 -2.23
CA LEU A 16 18.34 -12.97 -2.27
C LEU A 16 19.24 -13.28 -3.47
N ARG A 17 18.90 -12.77 -4.66
CA ARG A 17 19.73 -12.92 -5.87
C ARG A 17 21.12 -12.28 -5.69
N GLY A 18 21.18 -11.10 -5.08
CA GLY A 18 22.44 -10.40 -4.81
C GLY A 18 23.34 -11.16 -3.83
N VAL A 19 22.78 -11.71 -2.75
CA VAL A 19 23.54 -12.52 -1.77
C VAL A 19 24.09 -13.81 -2.40
N LEU A 20 23.39 -14.35 -3.39
CA LEU A 20 23.75 -15.59 -4.08
C LEU A 20 24.55 -15.37 -5.38
N ASP A 21 24.95 -14.13 -5.69
CA ASP A 21 25.61 -13.75 -6.95
C ASP A 21 24.85 -14.19 -8.22
N LEU A 22 23.51 -14.16 -8.17
CA LEU A 22 22.62 -14.43 -9.30
C LEU A 22 22.31 -13.12 -10.08
N PRO A 23 21.96 -13.20 -11.39
CA PRO A 23 21.50 -12.04 -12.13
C PRO A 23 20.27 -11.37 -11.50
N LEU A 24 20.33 -10.04 -11.34
CA LEU A 24 19.19 -9.25 -10.83
C LEU A 24 18.00 -9.33 -11.78
N GLY A 25 16.79 -9.32 -11.21
CA GLY A 25 15.55 -9.33 -11.97
C GLY A 25 15.12 -7.93 -12.41
N ASP A 26 14.16 -7.89 -13.33
CA ASP A 26 13.61 -6.65 -13.86
C ASP A 26 12.82 -5.90 -12.77
N VAL A 27 13.23 -4.66 -12.50
CA VAL A 27 12.58 -3.78 -11.53
C VAL A 27 11.48 -2.94 -12.18
N SER A 28 11.17 -3.12 -13.46
CA SER A 28 10.06 -2.42 -14.09
C SER A 28 8.70 -2.87 -13.52
N ARG A 29 7.66 -2.09 -13.83
CA ARG A 29 6.30 -2.26 -13.32
C ARG A 29 5.28 -2.05 -14.43
N GLU A 30 4.18 -2.79 -14.37
CA GLU A 30 3.13 -2.72 -15.39
C GLU A 30 2.25 -1.46 -15.26
N PHE A 31 1.96 -1.04 -14.02
CA PHE A 31 1.02 0.04 -13.74
C PHE A 31 1.66 1.18 -12.94
N ASP A 32 1.00 2.35 -13.01
CA ASP A 32 1.27 3.42 -12.07
C ASP A 32 0.81 3.06 -10.66
N TRP A 33 1.43 3.73 -9.68
CA TRP A 33 1.15 3.56 -8.28
C TRP A 33 1.23 4.90 -7.58
N MET A 34 0.53 5.01 -6.45
CA MET A 34 0.63 6.15 -5.55
C MET A 34 0.55 5.65 -4.11
N THR A 35 1.20 6.39 -3.20
CA THR A 35 1.24 6.12 -1.76
C THR A 35 0.85 7.38 -1.01
N LEU A 36 0.05 7.23 0.04
CA LEU A 36 -0.16 8.26 1.07
C LEU A 36 0.09 7.67 2.46
N GLU A 37 0.48 8.53 3.38
CA GLU A 37 0.60 8.22 4.81
C GLU A 37 -0.75 8.46 5.51
N PHE A 38 -1.01 7.69 6.56
CA PHE A 38 -2.14 7.89 7.45
C PHE A 38 -1.71 7.87 8.92
N SER A 39 -2.38 8.66 9.74
CA SER A 39 -2.24 8.68 11.19
C SER A 39 -3.61 8.74 11.86
N ALA A 40 -4.03 7.60 12.40
CA ALA A 40 -5.32 7.44 13.05
C ALA A 40 -5.24 7.74 14.56
N PRO A 41 -6.33 8.20 15.18
CA PRO A 41 -6.48 8.21 16.64
C PRO A 41 -6.38 6.79 17.21
N ASP A 42 -5.78 6.65 18.40
CA ASP A 42 -5.66 5.36 19.10
C ASP A 42 -7.00 4.81 19.62
N THR A 43 -8.05 5.63 19.58
CA THR A 43 -9.43 5.28 19.93
C THR A 43 -10.20 4.64 18.77
N LEU A 44 -9.68 4.66 17.54
CA LEU A 44 -10.38 4.17 16.36
C LEU A 44 -10.31 2.63 16.28
N ASP A 45 -11.45 1.98 16.01
CA ASP A 45 -11.46 0.56 15.65
C ASP A 45 -10.96 0.38 14.21
N MET A 46 -9.66 0.12 14.07
CA MET A 46 -9.00 -0.01 12.78
C MET A 46 -9.52 -1.21 11.96
N VAL A 47 -10.20 -2.19 12.55
CA VAL A 47 -10.73 -3.35 11.81
C VAL A 47 -11.77 -2.91 10.78
N HIS A 48 -12.62 -1.94 11.14
CA HIS A 48 -13.71 -1.50 10.27
C HIS A 48 -13.21 -0.76 9.01
N PRO A 49 -12.28 0.23 9.08
CA PRO A 49 -11.65 0.81 7.91
C PRO A 49 -11.00 -0.22 6.99
N TYR A 50 -10.23 -1.18 7.52
CA TYR A 50 -9.62 -2.22 6.68
C TYR A 50 -10.67 -3.10 5.99
N LEU A 51 -11.74 -3.47 6.69
CA LEU A 51 -12.82 -4.26 6.10
C LEU A 51 -13.48 -3.51 4.94
N HIS A 52 -13.81 -2.22 5.12
CA HIS A 52 -14.41 -1.40 4.07
C HIS A 52 -13.46 -1.26 2.88
N LEU A 53 -12.21 -0.85 3.10
CA LEU A 53 -11.26 -0.56 2.03
C LEU A 53 -10.88 -1.80 1.23
N CYS A 54 -10.66 -2.94 1.90
CA CYS A 54 -10.38 -4.20 1.23
C CYS A 54 -11.58 -4.72 0.42
N ALA A 55 -12.81 -4.46 0.86
CA ALA A 55 -14.02 -4.80 0.10
C ALA A 55 -14.20 -3.88 -1.12
N ARG A 56 -13.89 -2.58 -0.98
CA ARG A 56 -14.01 -1.58 -2.05
C ARG A 56 -12.98 -1.77 -3.15
N ASN A 57 -11.71 -1.93 -2.78
CA ASN A 57 -10.62 -2.08 -3.74
C ASN A 57 -9.56 -3.07 -3.21
N PRO A 58 -9.54 -4.31 -3.71
CA PRO A 58 -8.62 -5.34 -3.24
C PRO A 58 -7.15 -5.08 -3.65
N ARG A 59 -6.87 -4.01 -4.40
CA ARG A 59 -5.50 -3.63 -4.81
C ARG A 59 -4.77 -2.80 -3.76
N TYR A 60 -5.44 -2.31 -2.72
CA TYR A 60 -4.76 -1.60 -1.64
C TYR A 60 -3.69 -2.48 -0.98
N LYS A 61 -2.55 -1.86 -0.70
CA LYS A 61 -1.43 -2.42 0.05
C LYS A 61 -1.19 -1.51 1.25
N PHE A 62 -1.20 -2.09 2.44
CA PHE A 62 -1.00 -1.39 3.70
C PHE A 62 0.32 -1.81 4.30
N HIS A 63 1.16 -0.85 4.66
CA HIS A 63 2.41 -1.09 5.35
C HIS A 63 2.44 -0.25 6.60
N HIS A 64 2.50 -0.94 7.74
CA HIS A 64 2.34 -0.34 9.05
C HIS A 64 3.69 -0.01 9.68
N TYR A 65 3.78 1.18 10.26
CA TYR A 65 4.82 1.53 11.22
C TYR A 65 4.35 1.29 12.65
N GLY A 66 3.03 1.13 12.85
CA GLY A 66 2.39 0.69 14.08
C GLY A 66 0.88 0.47 13.90
N PRO A 67 0.12 0.28 14.99
CA PRO A 67 -1.31 -0.06 14.90
C PRO A 67 -2.17 1.03 14.23
N PHE A 68 -1.79 2.30 14.41
CA PHE A 68 -2.58 3.46 14.01
C PHE A 68 -1.87 4.35 12.97
N HIS A 69 -0.70 3.94 12.48
CA HIS A 69 0.09 4.76 11.57
C HIS A 69 0.84 3.90 10.57
N GLY A 70 0.91 4.38 9.34
CA GLY A 70 1.50 3.64 8.24
C GLY A 70 1.23 4.33 6.92
N ILE A 71 1.42 3.57 5.85
CA ILE A 71 1.20 4.03 4.49
C ILE A 71 0.25 3.08 3.77
N VAL A 72 -0.67 3.66 3.01
CA VAL A 72 -1.56 2.96 2.09
C VAL A 72 -1.12 3.25 0.67
N THR A 73 -1.14 2.23 -0.17
CA THR A 73 -0.65 2.31 -1.55
C THR A 73 -1.57 1.55 -2.47
N VAL A 74 -1.78 2.09 -3.67
CA VAL A 74 -2.59 1.45 -4.71
C VAL A 74 -1.87 1.56 -6.04
N SER A 75 -2.03 0.52 -6.87
CA SER A 75 -1.57 0.52 -8.26
C SER A 75 -2.70 0.22 -9.22
N GLY A 76 -2.53 0.69 -10.45
CA GLY A 76 -3.48 0.44 -11.53
C GLY A 76 -3.71 1.66 -12.40
N ASN A 77 -4.79 1.59 -13.18
CA ASN A 77 -5.26 2.68 -14.03
C ASN A 77 -6.40 3.44 -13.34
N GLY A 78 -6.54 4.73 -13.62
CA GLY A 78 -7.59 5.59 -13.08
C GLY A 78 -7.06 6.68 -12.14
N ASN A 79 -7.94 7.24 -11.32
CA ASN A 79 -7.61 8.33 -10.41
C ASN A 79 -7.08 7.79 -9.06
N LEU A 80 -5.80 7.39 -9.05
CA LEU A 80 -5.15 6.82 -7.85
C LEU A 80 -5.16 7.78 -6.65
N ARG A 81 -5.19 9.10 -6.90
CA ARG A 81 -5.22 10.11 -5.84
C ARG A 81 -6.54 10.06 -5.08
N GLU A 82 -7.66 10.06 -5.79
CA GLU A 82 -9.00 10.02 -5.19
C GLU A 82 -9.23 8.74 -4.40
N ASP A 83 -8.77 7.59 -4.93
CA ASP A 83 -8.78 6.32 -4.22
C ASP A 83 -8.03 6.42 -2.87
N LEU A 84 -6.83 7.00 -2.88
CA LEU A 84 -6.01 7.12 -1.67
C LEU A 84 -6.49 8.18 -0.69
N GLU A 85 -7.00 9.32 -1.17
CA GLU A 85 -7.59 10.35 -0.32
C GLU A 85 -8.78 9.76 0.45
N HIS A 86 -9.68 9.05 -0.24
CA HIS A 86 -10.76 8.31 0.41
C HIS A 86 -10.24 7.26 1.39
N ALA A 87 -9.17 6.54 1.04
CA ALA A 87 -8.60 5.52 1.92
C ALA A 87 -8.02 6.13 3.21
N VAL A 88 -7.29 7.23 3.10
CA VAL A 88 -6.73 7.96 4.25
C VAL A 88 -7.86 8.53 5.11
N ASP A 89 -8.87 9.17 4.52
CA ASP A 89 -9.99 9.72 5.28
C ASP A 89 -10.72 8.64 6.11
N TYR A 90 -10.86 7.42 5.56
CA TYR A 90 -11.42 6.28 6.32
C TYR A 90 -10.48 5.78 7.42
N LEU A 91 -9.19 5.63 7.11
CA LEU A 91 -8.19 5.14 8.06
C LEU A 91 -8.01 6.11 9.24
N GLU A 92 -8.15 7.41 9.00
CA GLU A 92 -8.04 8.45 10.02
C GLU A 92 -9.38 8.73 10.73
N GLY A 93 -10.47 8.09 10.29
CA GLY A 93 -11.80 8.24 10.90
C GLY A 93 -12.49 9.57 10.58
N VAL A 94 -12.07 10.26 9.51
CA VAL A 94 -12.71 11.47 8.99
C VAL A 94 -14.10 11.14 8.40
N ILE A 95 -14.22 9.94 7.81
CA ILE A 95 -15.47 9.41 7.22
C ILE A 95 -15.76 7.98 7.73
N THR A 96 -17.05 7.60 7.74
CA THR A 96 -17.52 6.34 8.34
C THR A 96 -18.70 5.70 7.58
N GLU A 97 -18.82 5.90 6.27
CA GLU A 97 -19.96 5.41 5.45
C GLU A 97 -20.24 3.91 5.58
#